data_AF-A0A927LLF9-F1
#
_entry.id   AF-A0A927LLF9-F1
#
_cell.length_a   1.000
_cell.length_b   1.000
_cell.length_c   1.000
_cell.angle_alpha   90.00
_cell.angle_beta   90.00
_cell.angle_gamma   90.00
#
_symmetry.space_group_name_H-M   'P 1'
#
loop_
_entity.id
_entity.type
_entity.pdbx_description
1 polymer ?
#
loop_
_entity_poly.entity_id
_entity_poly.type
_entity_poly.pdbx_seq_one_letter_code
_entity_poly.pdbx_strand_id
1 'polypeptide(L)'
;MGAAWTEKEAVHLLSRTGFYVDKRDVSVCIELGKEETVRRILAGEALTGGGSELLPLAQVKADGKELKADSIGDQQTYWLYRMVTSEAPLIEKMTLFWHGHFATSYQKVKEVSLMVRQNELFRKYALGSFHDLVLEVGKDPAMMLYLDSNNNKKGKPNENYAREVMELFTLGIGNYTEQDIREAARAFTGWSYSKQKDELKFNKGQHDGGTKTILGEKGNFDESSTIDVLFKQEALYHFMATKLLKFFAVDDPPEEWVQQVAADFAESNNVGEVLSKLFLSDTFYDPKYQGSLVKTPVEYVVGILRAFRIPMSKGFAQASRKMGQELYLPPDVAGWRGGATWLMTTSLLARYLFAESVAKRINNALLGGNDYKLDAEATAEDWVHQFAQNAGVWYLGEQTAQVLTKYAEDTFVHSAQKAAGMKGLLQLIMISPEAQMK
;
A
#
# COMPACT_ATOMS: atom_id res chain seq x y z
N MET A 1 26.47 0.97 -22.39
CA MET A 1 25.72 -0.28 -22.23
C MET A 1 25.42 -0.41 -20.75
N GLY A 2 24.15 -0.28 -20.34
CA GLY A 2 23.77 -0.42 -18.93
C GLY A 2 24.16 -1.80 -18.40
N ALA A 3 24.32 -1.91 -17.07
CA ALA A 3 24.54 -3.20 -16.42
C ALA A 3 23.39 -4.15 -16.79
N ALA A 4 23.70 -5.45 -16.91
CA ALA A 4 22.70 -6.45 -17.21
C ALA A 4 21.70 -6.56 -16.04
N TRP A 5 20.40 -6.54 -16.35
CA TRP A 5 19.30 -6.76 -15.40
C TRP A 5 19.50 -8.07 -14.63
N THR A 6 19.59 -7.98 -13.30
CA THR A 6 19.95 -9.09 -12.40
C THR A 6 18.77 -9.64 -11.61
N GLU A 7 18.91 -10.86 -11.10
CA GLU A 7 17.94 -11.48 -10.18
C GLU A 7 17.67 -10.58 -8.97
N LYS A 8 18.72 -9.99 -8.40
CA LYS A 8 18.62 -9.15 -7.21
C LYS A 8 17.80 -7.88 -7.47
N GLU A 9 17.95 -7.29 -8.65
CA GLU A 9 17.18 -6.13 -9.08
C GLU A 9 15.72 -6.50 -9.36
N ALA A 10 15.46 -7.65 -9.99
CA ALA A 10 14.10 -8.16 -10.19
C ALA A 10 13.40 -8.43 -8.85
N VAL A 11 14.07 -9.09 -7.90
CA VAL A 11 13.57 -9.31 -6.54
C VAL A 11 13.27 -7.99 -5.84
N HIS A 12 14.15 -6.99 -5.98
CA HIS A 12 13.95 -5.66 -5.42
C HIS A 12 12.69 -4.99 -6.00
N LEU A 13 12.57 -4.93 -7.33
CA LEU A 13 11.40 -4.33 -7.98
C LEU A 13 10.10 -5.00 -7.54
N LEU A 14 10.07 -6.33 -7.50
CA LEU A 14 8.90 -7.10 -7.08
C LEU A 14 8.57 -6.93 -5.60
N SER A 15 9.57 -6.77 -4.72
CA SER A 15 9.32 -6.49 -3.29
C SER A 15 8.74 -5.09 -3.08
N ARG A 16 9.10 -4.13 -3.93
CA ARG A 16 8.58 -2.74 -3.88
C ARG A 16 7.17 -2.64 -4.46
N THR A 17 6.91 -3.30 -5.58
CA THR A 17 5.66 -3.17 -6.35
C THR A 17 4.61 -4.23 -6.05
N GLY A 18 5.01 -5.33 -5.40
CA GLY A 18 4.15 -6.44 -5.02
C GLY A 18 3.98 -6.61 -3.50
N PHE A 19 3.36 -7.72 -3.11
CA PHE A 19 3.23 -8.16 -1.71
C PHE A 19 4.06 -9.40 -1.39
N TYR A 20 4.51 -10.13 -2.42
CA TYR A 20 5.27 -11.38 -2.35
C TYR A 20 6.10 -11.52 -3.63
N VAL A 21 7.28 -12.13 -3.53
CA VAL A 21 8.19 -12.36 -4.65
C VAL A 21 8.26 -13.87 -4.92
N ASP A 22 7.50 -14.34 -5.92
CA ASP A 22 7.50 -15.74 -6.38
C ASP A 22 8.72 -16.02 -7.27
N LYS A 23 9.28 -17.22 -7.18
CA LYS A 23 10.40 -17.67 -8.04
C LYS A 23 10.08 -17.55 -9.52
N ARG A 24 8.85 -17.89 -9.92
CA ARG A 24 8.42 -17.83 -11.32
C ARG A 24 8.30 -16.40 -11.82
N ASP A 25 7.80 -15.50 -10.98
CA ASP A 25 7.72 -14.08 -11.32
C ASP A 25 9.13 -13.51 -11.54
N VAL A 26 10.10 -13.86 -10.69
CA VAL A 26 11.51 -13.46 -10.86
C VAL A 26 12.09 -14.00 -12.16
N SER A 27 11.93 -15.29 -12.46
CA SER A 27 12.42 -15.87 -13.73
C SER A 27 11.84 -15.16 -14.95
N VAL A 28 10.53 -14.88 -14.96
CA VAL A 28 9.89 -14.15 -16.06
C VAL A 28 10.40 -12.72 -16.16
N CYS A 29 10.61 -12.01 -15.05
CA CYS A 29 11.19 -10.66 -15.07
C CYS A 29 12.58 -10.65 -15.72
N ILE A 30 13.40 -11.68 -15.48
CA ILE A 30 14.73 -11.80 -16.10
C ILE A 30 14.61 -12.05 -17.61
N GLU A 31 13.69 -12.92 -18.02
CA GLU A 31 13.44 -13.20 -19.44
C GLU A 31 12.89 -11.98 -20.21
N LEU A 32 11.99 -11.21 -19.59
CA LEU A 32 11.39 -10.02 -20.21
C LEU A 32 12.35 -8.83 -20.28
N GLY A 33 13.28 -8.72 -19.32
CA GLY A 33 14.10 -7.53 -19.11
C GLY A 33 13.38 -6.44 -18.30
N LYS A 34 14.16 -5.43 -17.87
CA LYS A 34 13.73 -4.38 -16.93
C LYS A 34 12.57 -3.55 -17.49
N GLU A 35 12.71 -3.05 -18.71
CA GLU A 35 11.75 -2.13 -19.34
C GLU A 35 10.38 -2.75 -19.52
N GLU A 36 10.32 -3.97 -20.09
CA GLU A 36 9.05 -4.68 -20.30
C GLU A 36 8.44 -5.12 -18.97
N THR A 37 9.25 -5.50 -17.98
CA THR A 37 8.77 -5.81 -16.63
C THR A 37 8.09 -4.59 -15.99
N VAL A 38 8.75 -3.43 -16.01
CA VAL A 38 8.18 -2.18 -15.46
C VAL A 38 6.90 -1.79 -16.20
N ARG A 39 6.89 -1.89 -17.53
CA ARG A 39 5.70 -1.61 -18.35
C ARG A 39 4.51 -2.50 -17.95
N ARG A 40 4.72 -3.81 -17.82
CA ARG A 40 3.64 -4.75 -17.42
C ARG A 40 3.09 -4.46 -16.03
N ILE A 41 3.98 -4.22 -15.07
CA ILE A 41 3.61 -3.88 -13.68
C ILE A 41 2.72 -2.63 -13.65
N LEU A 42 3.08 -1.59 -14.40
CA LEU A 42 2.31 -0.35 -14.49
C LEU A 42 1.00 -0.49 -15.28
N ALA A 43 0.98 -1.35 -16.29
CA ALA A 43 -0.23 -1.67 -17.04
C ALA A 43 -1.21 -2.55 -16.25
N GLY A 44 -0.79 -3.08 -15.08
CA GLY A 44 -1.58 -4.05 -14.32
C GLY A 44 -1.69 -5.41 -15.03
N GLU A 45 -0.75 -5.71 -15.93
CA GLU A 45 -0.68 -6.98 -16.63
C GLU A 45 0.00 -8.03 -15.76
N ALA A 46 -0.53 -9.26 -15.78
CA ALA A 46 0.09 -10.37 -15.09
C ALA A 46 1.50 -10.65 -15.64
N LEU A 47 2.48 -10.80 -14.74
CA LEU A 47 3.83 -11.23 -15.12
C LEU A 47 3.81 -12.71 -15.51
N THR A 48 3.19 -13.54 -14.67
CA THR A 48 2.95 -14.96 -14.95
C THR A 48 1.48 -15.17 -15.30
N GLY A 49 1.20 -15.91 -16.38
CA GLY A 49 -0.16 -16.33 -16.69
C GLY A 49 -0.61 -17.38 -15.67
N GLY A 50 -1.53 -17.01 -14.77
CA GLY A 50 -1.99 -17.95 -13.75
C GLY A 50 -2.74 -17.36 -12.55
N GLY A 51 -2.95 -16.04 -12.49
CA GLY A 51 -3.88 -15.48 -11.54
C GLY A 51 -5.31 -15.89 -11.86
N SER A 52 -6.11 -15.95 -10.80
CA SER A 52 -7.54 -16.20 -10.91
C SER A 52 -8.25 -14.86 -11.04
N GLU A 53 -9.28 -14.82 -11.88
CA GLU A 53 -10.19 -13.69 -11.93
C GLU A 53 -10.68 -13.35 -10.51
N LEU A 54 -10.61 -12.07 -10.15
CA LEU A 54 -11.06 -11.62 -8.84
C LEU A 54 -12.56 -11.89 -8.70
N LEU A 55 -12.90 -12.76 -7.75
CA LEU A 55 -14.30 -13.05 -7.48
C LEU A 55 -14.99 -11.82 -6.90
N PRO A 56 -16.26 -11.54 -7.28
CA PRO A 56 -17.09 -10.55 -6.60
C PRO A 56 -17.20 -10.87 -5.11
N LEU A 57 -17.35 -9.84 -4.27
CA LEU A 57 -17.41 -9.98 -2.80
C LEU A 57 -18.34 -11.10 -2.32
N ALA A 58 -19.56 -11.18 -2.88
CA ALA A 58 -20.56 -12.17 -2.48
C ALA A 58 -20.14 -13.63 -2.77
N GLN A 59 -19.18 -13.85 -3.67
CA GLN A 59 -18.67 -15.17 -4.03
C GLN A 59 -17.41 -15.55 -3.24
N VAL A 60 -16.74 -14.57 -2.62
CA VAL A 60 -15.59 -14.82 -1.75
C VAL A 60 -16.07 -15.44 -0.45
N LYS A 61 -15.41 -16.54 -0.06
CA LYS A 61 -15.67 -17.22 1.22
C LYS A 61 -14.49 -17.03 2.17
N ALA A 62 -14.80 -16.70 3.42
CA ALA A 62 -13.87 -16.72 4.53
C ALA A 62 -14.43 -17.60 5.65
N ASP A 63 -13.62 -18.55 6.14
CA ASP A 63 -14.05 -19.53 7.15
C ASP A 63 -15.33 -20.30 6.75
N GLY A 64 -15.46 -20.61 5.45
CA GLY A 64 -16.61 -21.32 4.88
C GLY A 64 -17.88 -20.48 4.71
N LYS A 65 -17.86 -19.18 5.02
CA LYS A 65 -19.01 -18.27 4.93
C LYS A 65 -18.77 -17.18 3.88
N GLU A 66 -19.82 -16.80 3.17
CA GLU A 66 -19.81 -15.66 2.25
C GLU A 66 -19.59 -14.34 3.00
N LEU A 67 -18.97 -13.38 2.31
CA LEU A 67 -18.77 -12.02 2.81
C LEU A 67 -20.03 -11.18 2.59
N LYS A 68 -20.31 -10.28 3.54
CA LYS A 68 -21.47 -9.37 3.48
C LYS A 68 -21.03 -7.95 3.13
N ALA A 69 -21.70 -7.35 2.15
CA ALA A 69 -21.33 -6.03 1.63
C ALA A 69 -21.48 -4.89 2.65
N ASP A 70 -22.40 -5.04 3.61
CA ASP A 70 -22.72 -4.07 4.66
C ASP A 70 -21.86 -4.21 5.93
N SER A 71 -20.96 -5.20 5.97
CA SER A 71 -20.06 -5.45 7.10
C SER A 71 -18.68 -4.87 6.79
N ILE A 72 -18.23 -3.89 7.59
CA ILE A 72 -16.89 -3.31 7.43
C ILE A 72 -15.79 -4.38 7.58
N GLY A 73 -15.96 -5.35 8.49
CA GLY A 73 -14.99 -6.44 8.67
C GLY A 73 -14.91 -7.39 7.47
N ASP A 74 -16.03 -7.58 6.78
CA ASP A 74 -16.08 -8.39 5.57
C ASP A 74 -15.48 -7.61 4.38
N GLN A 75 -15.66 -6.28 4.32
CA GLN A 75 -14.97 -5.43 3.34
C GLN A 75 -13.45 -5.38 3.57
N GLN A 76 -13.00 -5.35 4.82
CA GLN A 76 -11.57 -5.48 5.15
C GLN A 76 -11.02 -6.84 4.67
N THR A 77 -11.78 -7.92 4.91
CA THR A 77 -11.42 -9.27 4.46
C THR A 77 -11.39 -9.36 2.93
N TYR A 78 -12.36 -8.75 2.25
CA TYR A 78 -12.42 -8.70 0.79
C TYR A 78 -11.25 -7.91 0.19
N TRP A 79 -10.86 -6.79 0.80
CA TRP A 79 -9.72 -6.03 0.32
C TRP A 79 -8.40 -6.82 0.50
N LEU A 80 -8.22 -7.51 1.63
CA LEU A 80 -7.10 -8.45 1.79
C LEU A 80 -7.11 -9.56 0.72
N TYR A 81 -8.28 -10.14 0.43
CA TYR A 81 -8.43 -11.12 -0.66
C TYR A 81 -7.96 -10.55 -2.00
N ARG A 82 -8.35 -9.31 -2.35
CA ARG A 82 -7.88 -8.65 -3.57
C ARG A 82 -6.36 -8.51 -3.59
N MET A 83 -5.74 -8.07 -2.49
CA MET A 83 -4.27 -7.96 -2.40
C MET A 83 -3.55 -9.31 -2.52
N VAL A 84 -4.16 -10.40 -2.01
CA VAL A 84 -3.60 -11.76 -2.11
C VAL A 84 -3.75 -12.30 -3.54
N THR A 85 -4.88 -12.07 -4.20
CA THR A 85 -5.27 -12.77 -5.44
C THR A 85 -5.01 -11.97 -6.72
N SER A 86 -5.02 -10.64 -6.68
CA SER A 86 -4.88 -9.80 -7.87
C SER A 86 -3.59 -10.09 -8.65
N GLU A 87 -3.69 -10.04 -9.98
CA GLU A 87 -2.56 -10.05 -10.92
C GLU A 87 -1.92 -8.66 -11.09
N ALA A 88 -2.60 -7.61 -10.63
CA ALA A 88 -2.13 -6.23 -10.65
C ALA A 88 -1.83 -5.73 -9.23
N PRO A 89 -0.79 -6.25 -8.54
CA PRO A 89 -0.56 -5.93 -7.14
C PRO A 89 -0.19 -4.45 -6.92
N LEU A 90 0.45 -3.80 -7.90
CA LEU A 90 0.78 -2.37 -7.82
C LEU A 90 -0.49 -1.50 -7.69
N ILE A 91 -1.58 -1.88 -8.34
CA ILE A 91 -2.87 -1.16 -8.22
C ILE A 91 -3.39 -1.21 -6.78
N GLU A 92 -3.33 -2.37 -6.11
CA GLU A 92 -3.76 -2.47 -4.72
C GLU A 92 -2.76 -1.82 -3.75
N LYS A 93 -1.44 -1.83 -4.06
CA LYS A 93 -0.41 -1.09 -3.30
C LYS A 93 -0.68 0.41 -3.35
N MET A 94 -0.98 0.95 -4.54
CA MET A 94 -1.33 2.36 -4.71
C MET A 94 -2.69 2.69 -4.09
N THR A 95 -3.67 1.79 -4.16
CA THR A 95 -4.94 1.97 -3.46
C THR A 95 -4.72 2.09 -1.94
N LEU A 96 -3.84 1.26 -1.36
CA LEU A 96 -3.47 1.34 0.05
C LEU A 96 -2.70 2.63 0.37
N PHE A 97 -1.79 3.05 -0.51
CA PHE A 97 -1.07 4.33 -0.39
C PHE A 97 -2.05 5.51 -0.37
N TRP A 98 -2.97 5.59 -1.33
CA TRP A 98 -3.95 6.68 -1.42
C TRP A 98 -4.91 6.70 -0.25
N HIS A 99 -5.36 5.54 0.22
CA HIS A 99 -6.22 5.44 1.39
C HIS A 99 -5.49 5.85 2.69
N GLY A 100 -4.17 5.68 2.75
CA GLY A 100 -3.33 6.23 3.81
C GLY A 100 -3.03 7.72 3.66
N HIS A 101 -2.95 8.23 2.44
CA HIS A 101 -2.67 9.64 2.13
C HIS A 101 -3.90 10.53 2.32
N PHE A 102 -5.02 10.17 1.70
CA PHE A 102 -6.33 10.82 1.87
C PHE A 102 -7.12 10.13 2.99
N ALA A 103 -6.51 10.12 4.19
CA ALA A 103 -7.00 9.33 5.31
C ALA A 103 -8.46 9.66 5.64
N THR A 104 -9.32 8.66 5.49
CA THR A 104 -10.75 8.73 5.80
C THR A 104 -11.11 7.51 6.65
N SER A 105 -11.66 7.74 7.84
CA SER A 105 -11.94 6.66 8.80
C SER A 105 -13.41 6.31 8.88
N TYR A 106 -13.71 5.01 8.73
CA TYR A 106 -15.04 4.44 8.97
C TYR A 106 -15.57 4.79 10.37
N GLN A 107 -14.70 4.99 11.37
CA GLN A 107 -15.14 5.34 12.73
C GLN A 107 -15.95 6.65 12.79
N LYS A 108 -15.63 7.62 11.94
CA LYS A 108 -16.35 8.89 11.84
C LYS A 108 -17.42 8.85 10.74
N VAL A 109 -17.12 8.28 9.58
CA VAL A 109 -18.06 8.21 8.44
C VAL A 109 -19.27 7.30 8.74
N LYS A 110 -19.03 6.15 9.37
CA LYS A 110 -20.03 5.14 9.79
C LYS A 110 -20.95 4.65 8.68
N GLU A 111 -20.49 4.67 7.42
CA GLU A 111 -21.23 4.18 6.26
C GLU A 111 -20.32 3.33 5.37
N VAL A 112 -20.57 2.02 5.33
CA VAL A 112 -19.70 1.05 4.63
C VAL A 112 -19.68 1.31 3.13
N SER A 113 -20.83 1.61 2.52
CA SER A 113 -20.93 1.89 1.08
C SER A 113 -20.09 3.09 0.64
N LEU A 114 -20.00 4.14 1.46
CA LEU A 114 -19.19 5.32 1.16
C LEU A 114 -17.69 5.02 1.26
N MET A 115 -17.29 4.24 2.27
CA MET A 115 -15.90 3.79 2.39
C MET A 115 -15.47 2.93 1.20
N VAL A 116 -16.34 2.01 0.75
CA VAL A 116 -16.07 1.16 -0.42
C VAL A 116 -16.02 2.01 -1.69
N ARG A 117 -16.95 2.95 -1.89
CA ARG A 117 -16.96 3.89 -3.03
C ARG A 117 -15.64 4.68 -3.12
N GLN A 118 -15.15 5.21 -2.00
CA GLN A 118 -13.89 5.94 -1.96
C GLN A 118 -12.68 5.01 -2.23
N ASN A 119 -12.72 3.77 -1.74
CA ASN A 119 -11.66 2.79 -2.06
C ASN A 119 -11.62 2.45 -3.56
N GLU A 120 -12.77 2.33 -4.22
CA GLU A 120 -12.83 2.17 -5.68
C GLU A 120 -12.37 3.43 -6.42
N LEU A 121 -12.63 4.63 -5.89
CA LEU A 121 -12.07 5.88 -6.42
C LEU A 121 -10.53 5.84 -6.38
N PHE A 122 -9.94 5.49 -5.24
CA PHE A 122 -8.49 5.35 -5.10
C PHE A 122 -7.91 4.30 -6.04
N ARG A 123 -8.63 3.20 -6.27
CA ARG A 123 -8.23 2.16 -7.22
C ARG A 123 -8.30 2.64 -8.67
N LYS A 124 -9.35 3.38 -9.03
CA LYS A 124 -9.51 3.99 -10.37
C LYS A 124 -8.37 4.94 -10.71
N TYR A 125 -7.94 5.76 -9.74
CA TYR A 125 -6.85 6.72 -9.91
C TYR A 125 -5.50 6.22 -9.41
N ALA A 126 -5.35 4.91 -9.16
CA ALA A 126 -4.15 4.33 -8.55
C ALA A 126 -2.84 4.80 -9.20
N LEU A 127 -2.81 4.86 -10.54
CA LEU A 127 -1.67 5.31 -11.35
C LEU A 127 -2.04 6.51 -12.25
N GLY A 128 -3.14 7.20 -11.94
CA GLY A 128 -3.71 8.27 -12.79
C GLY A 128 -3.15 9.66 -12.50
N SER A 129 -3.90 10.67 -12.95
CA SER A 129 -3.60 12.07 -12.63
C SER A 129 -3.80 12.35 -11.14
N PHE A 130 -2.80 12.95 -10.49
CA PHE A 130 -2.93 13.34 -9.09
C PHE A 130 -3.87 14.54 -8.92
N HIS A 131 -3.86 15.49 -9.87
CA HIS A 131 -4.80 16.61 -9.90
C HIS A 131 -6.25 16.15 -9.95
N ASP A 132 -6.59 15.27 -10.90
CA ASP A 132 -7.95 14.74 -11.00
C ASP A 132 -8.35 13.98 -9.72
N LEU A 133 -7.42 13.23 -9.12
CA LEU A 133 -7.69 12.54 -7.86
C LEU A 133 -8.00 13.52 -6.73
N VAL A 134 -7.23 14.61 -6.58
CA VAL A 134 -7.48 15.63 -5.55
C VAL A 134 -8.86 16.30 -5.77
N LEU A 135 -9.24 16.58 -7.01
CA LEU A 135 -10.56 17.10 -7.36
C LEU A 135 -11.69 16.15 -6.96
N GLU A 136 -11.57 14.87 -7.32
CA GLU A 136 -12.60 13.87 -7.02
C GLU A 136 -12.72 13.62 -5.51
N VAL A 137 -11.60 13.62 -4.76
CA VAL A 137 -11.60 13.50 -3.30
C VAL A 137 -12.28 14.70 -2.64
N GLY A 138 -12.15 15.91 -3.19
CA GLY A 138 -12.84 17.10 -2.66
C GLY A 138 -14.38 17.01 -2.70
N LYS A 139 -14.91 16.16 -3.58
CA LYS A 139 -16.36 15.89 -3.74
C LYS A 139 -16.80 14.54 -3.18
N ASP A 140 -15.86 13.72 -2.70
CA ASP A 140 -16.16 12.39 -2.21
C ASP A 140 -17.01 12.46 -0.92
N PRO A 141 -18.18 11.81 -0.86
CA PRO A 141 -19.05 11.85 0.30
C PRO A 141 -18.42 11.35 1.61
N ALA A 142 -17.51 10.37 1.55
CA ALA A 142 -16.84 9.89 2.76
C ALA A 142 -15.90 10.97 3.32
N MET A 143 -15.11 11.62 2.45
CA MET A 143 -14.25 12.75 2.81
C MET A 143 -15.06 13.94 3.35
N MET A 144 -16.17 14.29 2.68
CA MET A 144 -17.04 15.40 3.11
C MET A 144 -17.63 15.19 4.51
N LEU A 145 -17.99 13.95 4.86
CA LEU A 145 -18.44 13.60 6.21
C LEU A 145 -17.28 13.54 7.20
N TYR A 146 -16.12 13.08 6.77
CA TYR A 146 -14.94 12.93 7.62
C TYR A 146 -14.34 14.27 8.04
N LEU A 147 -14.36 15.28 7.18
CA LEU A 147 -13.81 16.62 7.47
C LEU A 147 -14.90 17.68 7.69
N ASP A 148 -16.16 17.26 7.83
CA ASP A 148 -17.31 18.13 8.08
C ASP A 148 -17.53 19.20 6.98
N SER A 149 -17.07 18.95 5.75
CA SER A 149 -17.23 19.82 4.58
C SER A 149 -18.70 20.04 4.23
N ASN A 150 -19.59 19.12 4.62
CA ASN A 150 -21.04 19.28 4.48
C ASN A 150 -21.61 20.52 5.18
N ASN A 151 -20.88 21.06 6.17
CA ASN A 151 -21.27 22.27 6.91
C ASN A 151 -20.63 23.54 6.31
N ASN A 152 -19.80 23.43 5.27
CA ASN A 152 -19.08 24.54 4.68
C ASN A 152 -19.98 25.39 3.77
N LYS A 153 -20.38 26.56 4.27
CA LYS A 153 -21.31 27.45 3.55
C LYS A 153 -20.93 28.91 3.70
N LYS A 154 -21.41 29.72 2.76
CA LYS A 154 -21.21 31.16 2.73
C LYS A 154 -21.53 31.79 4.09
N GLY A 155 -20.60 32.62 4.58
CA GLY A 155 -20.70 33.30 5.88
C GLY A 155 -20.39 32.42 7.10
N LYS A 156 -20.18 31.11 6.92
CA LYS A 156 -19.71 30.17 7.95
C LYS A 156 -18.74 29.16 7.32
N PRO A 157 -17.57 29.61 6.83
CA PRO A 157 -16.59 28.73 6.21
C PRO A 157 -16.09 27.70 7.23
N ASN A 158 -15.99 26.44 6.81
CA ASN A 158 -15.34 25.37 7.58
C ASN A 158 -13.94 25.14 7.00
N GLU A 159 -12.93 25.40 7.82
CA GLU A 159 -11.52 25.36 7.40
C GLU A 159 -10.92 23.96 7.35
N ASN A 160 -11.56 22.93 7.92
CA ASN A 160 -10.97 21.60 8.05
C ASN A 160 -10.44 21.07 6.72
N TYR A 161 -11.30 20.88 5.72
CA TYR A 161 -10.84 20.38 4.41
C TYR A 161 -9.80 21.30 3.74
N ALA A 162 -9.95 22.62 3.86
CA ALA A 162 -8.98 23.57 3.31
C ALA A 162 -7.59 23.43 3.95
N ARG A 163 -7.54 23.20 5.26
CA ARG A 163 -6.32 22.92 6.00
C ARG A 163 -5.72 21.59 5.57
N GLU A 164 -6.50 20.51 5.58
CA GLU A 164 -5.97 19.18 5.26
C GLU A 164 -5.50 19.07 3.81
N VAL A 165 -6.23 19.66 2.85
CA VAL A 165 -5.82 19.60 1.44
C VAL A 165 -4.49 20.30 1.22
N MET A 166 -4.25 21.44 1.87
CA MET A 166 -2.96 22.15 1.81
C MET A 166 -1.88 21.45 2.64
N GLU A 167 -2.18 21.07 3.88
CA GLU A 167 -1.20 20.61 4.87
C GLU A 167 -0.77 19.16 4.66
N LEU A 168 -1.73 18.25 4.53
CA LEU A 168 -1.48 16.81 4.58
C LEU A 168 -1.60 16.13 3.22
N PHE A 169 -2.38 16.71 2.31
CA PHE A 169 -2.65 16.08 1.01
C PHE A 169 -1.84 16.66 -0.14
N THR A 170 -1.38 17.92 -0.09
CA THR A 170 -0.68 18.54 -1.23
C THR A 170 0.61 19.27 -0.87
N LEU A 171 0.60 20.38 -0.14
CA LEU A 171 1.75 21.28 -0.01
C LEU A 171 2.71 20.91 1.12
N GLY A 172 2.25 20.20 2.14
CA GLY A 172 3.03 20.01 3.37
C GLY A 172 3.00 21.22 4.30
N ILE A 173 3.31 20.98 5.58
CA ILE A 173 3.34 22.00 6.63
C ILE A 173 4.35 23.10 6.28
N GLY A 174 3.94 24.36 6.44
CA GLY A 174 4.81 25.54 6.30
C GLY A 174 4.78 26.21 4.92
N ASN A 175 4.01 25.68 3.97
CA ASN A 175 3.93 26.17 2.58
C ASN A 175 2.65 26.99 2.29
N TYR A 176 1.93 27.40 3.32
CA TYR A 176 0.71 28.21 3.25
C TYR A 176 0.56 29.05 4.52
N THR A 177 -0.28 30.07 4.47
CA THR A 177 -0.65 30.88 5.63
C THR A 177 -2.05 30.51 6.14
N GLU A 178 -2.35 30.91 7.38
CA GLU A 178 -3.71 30.80 7.93
C GLU A 178 -4.74 31.58 7.10
N GLN A 179 -4.31 32.66 6.42
CA GLN A 179 -5.18 33.40 5.52
C GLN A 179 -5.52 32.58 4.27
N ASP A 180 -4.57 31.83 3.72
CA ASP A 180 -4.82 30.95 2.57
C ASP A 180 -5.84 29.88 2.91
N ILE A 181 -5.77 29.30 4.12
CA ILE A 181 -6.77 28.35 4.62
C ILE A 181 -8.17 28.97 4.65
N ARG A 182 -8.30 30.17 5.22
CA ARG A 182 -9.60 30.88 5.28
C ARG A 182 -10.17 31.16 3.91
N GLU A 183 -9.33 31.61 2.99
CA GLU A 183 -9.73 31.96 1.63
C GLU A 183 -10.08 30.70 0.80
N ALA A 184 -9.32 29.62 0.94
CA ALA A 184 -9.66 28.33 0.34
C ALA A 184 -10.96 27.75 0.95
N ALA A 185 -11.15 27.86 2.27
CA ALA A 185 -12.39 27.44 2.91
C ALA A 185 -13.62 28.16 2.34
N ARG A 186 -13.49 29.48 2.05
CA ARG A 186 -14.51 30.25 1.33
C ARG A 186 -14.73 29.71 -0.08
N ALA A 187 -13.67 29.37 -0.82
CA ALA A 187 -13.77 28.81 -2.17
C ALA A 187 -14.47 27.44 -2.20
N PHE A 188 -14.30 26.61 -1.18
CA PHE A 188 -14.95 25.31 -1.06
C PHE A 188 -16.41 25.35 -0.56
N THR A 189 -16.98 26.53 -0.32
CA THR A 189 -18.38 26.63 0.15
C THR A 189 -19.39 26.21 -0.92
N GLY A 190 -20.53 25.67 -0.50
CA GLY A 190 -21.70 25.46 -1.36
C GLY A 190 -21.93 24.01 -1.81
N TRP A 191 -20.95 23.13 -1.67
CA TRP A 191 -21.14 21.69 -1.86
C TRP A 191 -21.77 21.04 -0.62
N SER A 192 -22.66 20.08 -0.84
CA SER A 192 -23.31 19.29 0.22
C SER A 192 -23.70 17.91 -0.29
N TYR A 193 -23.63 16.91 0.58
CA TYR A 193 -24.04 15.54 0.33
C TYR A 193 -25.27 15.18 1.18
N SER A 194 -26.29 14.63 0.55
CA SER A 194 -27.50 14.12 1.22
C SER A 194 -27.44 12.61 1.36
N LYS A 195 -27.24 12.13 2.59
CA LYS A 195 -27.27 10.70 2.91
C LYS A 195 -28.60 10.01 2.60
N GLN A 196 -29.72 10.73 2.72
CA GLN A 196 -31.06 10.18 2.45
C GLN A 196 -31.30 9.90 0.97
N LYS A 197 -30.70 10.71 0.09
CA LYS A 197 -30.86 10.61 -1.37
C LYS A 197 -29.65 9.98 -2.06
N ASP A 198 -28.56 9.78 -1.32
CA ASP A 198 -27.23 9.45 -1.85
C ASP A 198 -26.85 10.39 -3.02
N GLU A 199 -26.95 11.70 -2.78
CA GLU A 199 -26.83 12.74 -3.81
C GLU A 199 -25.86 13.84 -3.38
N LEU A 200 -24.91 14.17 -4.25
CA LEU A 200 -24.06 15.35 -4.14
C LEU A 200 -24.74 16.55 -4.82
N LYS A 201 -24.78 17.69 -4.16
CA LYS A 201 -25.43 18.91 -4.66
C LYS A 201 -24.60 20.15 -4.39
N PHE A 202 -24.38 20.94 -5.45
CA PHE A 202 -23.89 22.30 -5.34
C PHE A 202 -25.04 23.29 -5.20
N ASN A 203 -24.98 24.15 -4.19
CA ASN A 203 -25.91 25.25 -3.99
C ASN A 203 -25.19 26.60 -4.17
N LYS A 204 -25.39 27.21 -5.33
CA LYS A 204 -24.81 28.52 -5.68
C LYS A 204 -25.14 29.62 -4.66
N GLY A 205 -26.30 29.58 -4.01
CA GLY A 205 -26.68 30.55 -2.98
C GLY A 205 -25.91 30.39 -1.66
N GLN A 206 -25.35 29.20 -1.42
CA GLN A 206 -24.50 28.89 -0.27
C GLN A 206 -23.00 28.96 -0.61
N HIS A 207 -22.64 29.27 -1.87
CA HIS A 207 -21.26 29.49 -2.28
C HIS A 207 -20.87 30.97 -2.13
N ASP A 208 -19.70 31.22 -1.56
CA ASP A 208 -19.08 32.54 -1.51
C ASP A 208 -18.41 32.86 -2.85
N GLY A 209 -19.14 33.50 -3.74
CA GLY A 209 -18.61 34.01 -5.01
C GLY A 209 -17.83 35.33 -4.92
N GLY A 210 -17.35 35.72 -3.72
CA GLY A 210 -16.49 36.89 -3.56
C GLY A 210 -15.07 36.63 -4.07
N THR A 211 -14.33 37.70 -4.35
CA THR A 211 -12.89 37.62 -4.63
C THR A 211 -12.14 37.09 -3.42
N LYS A 212 -11.17 36.21 -3.68
CA LYS A 212 -10.33 35.52 -2.72
C LYS A 212 -8.86 35.69 -3.12
N THR A 213 -7.99 35.63 -2.12
CA THR A 213 -6.54 35.58 -2.36
C THR A 213 -6.00 34.30 -1.75
N ILE A 214 -5.47 33.41 -2.59
CA ILE A 214 -4.97 32.09 -2.17
C ILE A 214 -3.57 31.94 -2.76
N LEU A 215 -2.57 31.73 -1.90
CA LEU A 215 -1.17 31.50 -2.26
C LEU A 215 -0.61 32.58 -3.21
N GLY A 216 -0.96 33.83 -2.92
CA GLY A 216 -0.56 35.01 -3.71
C GLY A 216 -1.40 35.29 -4.95
N GLU A 217 -2.24 34.35 -5.41
CA GLU A 217 -3.15 34.57 -6.53
C GLU A 217 -4.47 35.17 -6.07
N LYS A 218 -5.02 36.11 -6.85
CA LYS A 218 -6.28 36.79 -6.54
C LYS A 218 -7.32 36.53 -7.63
N GLY A 219 -8.47 36.01 -7.24
CA GLY A 219 -9.53 35.64 -8.20
C GLY A 219 -10.85 35.30 -7.51
N ASN A 220 -11.91 35.10 -8.29
CA ASN A 220 -13.14 34.51 -7.78
C ASN A 220 -13.03 32.99 -7.85
N PHE A 221 -12.24 32.41 -6.95
CA PHE A 221 -11.97 30.97 -6.94
C PHE A 221 -13.16 30.17 -6.44
N ASP A 222 -13.41 29.06 -7.12
CA ASP A 222 -14.22 27.93 -6.69
C ASP A 222 -13.32 26.76 -6.29
N GLU A 223 -13.90 25.60 -6.00
CA GLU A 223 -13.16 24.39 -5.63
C GLU A 223 -12.13 23.99 -6.70
N SER A 224 -12.52 23.85 -7.97
CA SER A 224 -11.62 23.44 -9.04
C SER A 224 -10.45 24.40 -9.23
N SER A 225 -10.75 25.70 -9.35
CA SER A 225 -9.72 26.71 -9.53
C SER A 225 -8.85 26.92 -8.28
N THR A 226 -9.34 26.56 -7.09
CA THR A 226 -8.50 26.50 -5.88
C THR A 226 -7.49 25.36 -5.98
N ILE A 227 -7.91 24.17 -6.42
CA ILE A 227 -6.98 23.05 -6.66
C ILE A 227 -5.96 23.43 -7.75
N ASP A 228 -6.36 24.10 -8.82
CA ASP A 228 -5.44 24.60 -9.84
C ASP A 228 -4.35 25.52 -9.26
N VAL A 229 -4.69 26.37 -8.28
CA VAL A 229 -3.72 27.22 -7.59
C VAL A 229 -2.73 26.39 -6.75
N LEU A 230 -3.18 25.30 -6.12
CA LEU A 230 -2.29 24.38 -5.38
C LEU A 230 -1.26 23.71 -6.32
N PHE A 231 -1.69 23.30 -7.52
CA PHE A 231 -0.85 22.61 -8.50
C PHE A 231 0.18 23.51 -9.22
N LYS A 232 0.13 24.81 -8.98
CA LYS A 232 1.19 25.74 -9.42
C LYS A 232 2.35 25.84 -8.42
N GLN A 233 2.20 25.27 -7.22
CA GLN A 233 3.22 25.36 -6.17
C GLN A 233 4.25 24.24 -6.31
N GLU A 234 5.53 24.59 -6.34
CA GLU A 234 6.64 23.61 -6.36
C GLU A 234 6.64 22.72 -5.12
N ALA A 235 6.23 23.26 -3.96
CA ALA A 235 6.12 22.53 -2.71
C ALA A 235 5.22 21.29 -2.81
N LEU A 236 4.19 21.32 -3.66
CA LEU A 236 3.30 20.18 -3.87
C LEU A 236 4.07 18.96 -4.42
N TYR A 237 4.86 19.20 -5.46
CA TYR A 237 5.59 18.13 -6.14
C TYR A 237 6.71 17.59 -5.26
N HIS A 238 7.38 18.46 -4.50
CA HIS A 238 8.38 18.04 -3.51
C HIS A 238 7.76 17.16 -2.41
N PHE A 239 6.61 17.56 -1.88
CA PHE A 239 5.87 16.79 -0.87
C PHE A 239 5.45 15.41 -1.39
N MET A 240 4.88 15.35 -2.59
CA MET A 240 4.43 14.09 -3.19
C MET A 240 5.59 13.19 -3.60
N ALA A 241 6.68 13.75 -4.15
CA ALA A 241 7.90 13.00 -4.44
C ALA A 241 8.49 12.36 -3.18
N THR A 242 8.55 13.11 -2.07
CA THR A 242 8.98 12.59 -0.77
C THR A 242 8.11 11.43 -0.31
N LYS A 243 6.78 11.55 -0.42
CA LYS A 243 5.84 10.48 -0.03
C LYS A 243 6.01 9.22 -0.87
N LEU A 244 6.15 9.35 -2.19
CA LEU A 244 6.34 8.22 -3.10
C LEU A 244 7.68 7.51 -2.85
N LEU A 245 8.76 8.27 -2.68
CA LEU A 245 10.09 7.71 -2.36
C LEU A 245 10.08 6.98 -1.01
N LYS A 246 9.41 7.53 0.01
CA LYS A 246 9.25 6.85 1.31
C LYS A 246 8.46 5.55 1.22
N PHE A 247 7.49 5.48 0.31
CA PHE A 247 6.68 4.28 0.16
C PHE A 247 7.36 3.17 -0.65
N PHE A 248 8.11 3.55 -1.69
CA PHE A 248 8.68 2.60 -2.66
C PHE A 248 10.19 2.38 -2.54
N ALA A 249 10.98 3.34 -2.04
CA ALA A 249 12.43 3.29 -2.11
C ALA A 249 13.12 3.24 -0.73
N VAL A 250 12.95 4.29 0.10
CA VAL A 250 13.72 4.44 1.35
C VAL A 250 13.03 5.39 2.35
N ASP A 251 13.13 5.09 3.65
CA ASP A 251 12.46 5.86 4.72
C ASP A 251 12.92 7.33 4.81
N ASP A 252 14.18 7.60 4.47
CA ASP A 252 14.78 8.93 4.46
C ASP A 252 15.47 9.20 3.11
N PRO A 253 14.73 9.64 2.08
CA PRO A 253 15.28 9.85 0.76
C PRO A 253 16.19 11.08 0.72
N PRO A 254 17.36 11.01 0.04
CA PRO A 254 18.20 12.18 -0.17
C PRO A 254 17.46 13.30 -0.93
N GLU A 255 17.65 14.54 -0.50
CA GLU A 255 16.99 15.72 -1.07
C GLU A 255 17.16 15.85 -2.59
N GLU A 256 18.35 15.54 -3.11
CA GLU A 256 18.61 15.55 -4.57
C GLU A 256 17.69 14.59 -5.33
N TRP A 257 17.44 13.40 -4.78
CA TRP A 257 16.55 12.42 -5.40
C TRP A 257 15.08 12.86 -5.30
N VAL A 258 14.69 13.49 -4.18
CA VAL A 258 13.38 14.10 -4.03
C VAL A 258 13.15 15.17 -5.10
N GLN A 259 14.12 16.05 -5.33
CA GLN A 259 14.03 17.11 -6.34
C GLN A 259 13.89 16.54 -7.76
N GLN A 260 14.64 15.48 -8.09
CA GLN A 260 14.52 14.81 -9.38
C GLN A 260 13.10 14.25 -9.59
N VAL A 261 12.58 13.50 -8.62
CA VAL A 261 11.24 12.90 -8.71
C VAL A 261 10.15 13.99 -8.69
N ALA A 262 10.37 15.10 -7.98
CA ALA A 262 9.46 16.24 -7.98
C ALA A 262 9.39 16.91 -9.35
N ALA A 263 10.52 17.06 -10.06
CA ALA A 263 10.54 17.58 -11.42
C ALA A 263 9.78 16.66 -12.39
N ASP A 264 9.97 15.33 -12.28
CA ASP A 264 9.23 14.35 -13.06
C ASP A 264 7.72 14.41 -12.80
N PHE A 265 7.33 14.66 -11.55
CA PHE A 265 5.93 14.84 -11.17
C PHE A 265 5.36 16.14 -11.72
N ALA A 266 6.09 17.25 -11.63
CA ALA A 266 5.67 18.55 -12.16
C ALA A 266 5.48 18.52 -13.69
N GLU A 267 6.30 17.74 -14.40
CA GLU A 267 6.19 17.59 -15.86
C GLU A 267 4.96 16.76 -16.28
N SER A 268 4.72 15.63 -15.62
CA SER A 268 3.70 14.66 -16.06
C SER A 268 2.35 14.82 -15.36
N ASN A 269 2.36 15.18 -14.08
CA ASN A 269 1.22 15.11 -13.16
C ASN A 269 0.49 13.73 -13.18
N ASN A 270 1.18 12.69 -13.66
CA ASN A 270 0.65 11.33 -13.77
C ASN A 270 1.51 10.39 -12.94
N VAL A 271 0.88 9.73 -11.96
CA VAL A 271 1.62 8.93 -10.98
C VAL A 271 2.24 7.68 -11.61
N GLY A 272 1.59 7.06 -12.60
CA GLY A 272 2.15 5.93 -13.33
C GLY A 272 3.43 6.29 -14.09
N GLU A 273 3.47 7.46 -14.73
CA GLU A 273 4.66 7.94 -15.45
C GLU A 273 5.83 8.24 -14.50
N VAL A 274 5.56 8.89 -13.37
CA VAL A 274 6.57 9.14 -12.32
C VAL A 274 7.13 7.83 -11.78
N LEU A 275 6.26 6.86 -11.49
CA LEU A 275 6.69 5.54 -11.01
C LEU A 275 7.47 4.76 -12.09
N SER A 276 7.12 4.91 -13.36
CA SER A 276 7.91 4.35 -14.47
C SER A 276 9.34 4.88 -14.47
N LYS A 277 9.51 6.20 -14.40
CA LYS A 277 10.84 6.82 -14.37
C LYS A 277 11.61 6.37 -13.12
N LEU A 278 10.95 6.33 -11.96
CA LEU A 278 11.54 5.84 -10.70
C LEU A 278 12.04 4.40 -10.81
N PHE A 279 11.18 3.47 -11.26
CA PHE A 279 11.51 2.05 -11.35
C PHE A 279 12.50 1.71 -12.46
N LEU A 280 12.71 2.60 -13.43
CA LEU A 280 13.75 2.46 -14.45
C LEU A 280 15.10 3.07 -14.04
N SER A 281 15.10 4.00 -13.07
CA SER A 281 16.32 4.66 -12.60
C SER A 281 17.33 3.69 -11.96
N ASP A 282 18.63 3.95 -12.11
CA ASP A 282 19.67 3.16 -11.47
C ASP A 282 19.72 3.40 -9.95
N THR A 283 19.43 4.62 -9.51
CA THR A 283 19.38 5.01 -8.09
C THR A 283 18.41 4.13 -7.30
N PHE A 284 17.29 3.72 -7.89
CA PHE A 284 16.32 2.83 -7.25
C PHE A 284 16.91 1.47 -6.86
N TYR A 285 17.92 0.99 -7.59
CA TYR A 285 18.53 -0.32 -7.38
C TYR A 285 19.85 -0.27 -6.59
N ASP A 286 20.26 0.90 -6.09
CA ASP A 286 21.45 1.04 -5.24
C ASP A 286 21.37 0.01 -4.09
N PRO A 287 22.41 -0.82 -3.89
CA PRO A 287 22.44 -1.85 -2.85
C PRO A 287 22.01 -1.36 -1.46
N LYS A 288 22.26 -0.10 -1.10
CA LYS A 288 21.86 0.46 0.20
C LYS A 288 20.34 0.59 0.39
N TYR A 289 19.57 0.61 -0.70
CA TYR A 289 18.11 0.67 -0.65
C TYR A 289 17.44 -0.71 -0.72
N GLN A 290 18.19 -1.79 -0.91
CA GLN A 290 17.63 -3.13 -0.97
C GLN A 290 17.34 -3.65 0.44
N GLY A 291 16.10 -4.07 0.72
CA GLY A 291 15.71 -4.53 2.06
C GLY A 291 15.69 -3.41 3.11
N SER A 292 15.62 -2.15 2.70
CA SER A 292 15.75 -0.99 3.58
C SER A 292 14.43 -0.55 4.22
N LEU A 293 13.26 -0.99 3.71
CA LEU A 293 11.96 -0.59 4.23
C LEU A 293 11.34 -1.70 5.06
N VAL A 294 10.70 -1.33 6.16
CA VAL A 294 9.87 -2.23 6.93
C VAL A 294 8.56 -2.49 6.19
N LYS A 295 8.18 -3.76 6.00
CA LYS A 295 6.86 -4.13 5.49
C LYS A 295 5.79 -3.64 6.45
N THR A 296 4.80 -2.94 5.91
CA THR A 296 3.59 -2.59 6.67
C THR A 296 2.87 -3.87 7.15
N PRO A 297 2.06 -3.81 8.21
CA PRO A 297 1.33 -4.98 8.68
C PRO A 297 0.45 -5.66 7.61
N VAL A 298 -0.15 -4.89 6.72
CA VAL A 298 -0.93 -5.43 5.60
C VAL A 298 -0.03 -6.16 4.61
N GLU A 299 1.11 -5.58 4.24
CA GLU A 299 2.07 -6.26 3.35
C GLU A 299 2.61 -7.56 3.94
N TYR A 300 2.92 -7.55 5.24
CA TYR A 300 3.38 -8.74 5.97
C TYR A 300 2.33 -9.85 5.96
N VAL A 301 1.08 -9.53 6.29
CA VAL A 301 -0.03 -10.48 6.28
C VAL A 301 -0.29 -11.01 4.87
N VAL A 302 -0.44 -10.13 3.88
CA VAL A 302 -0.73 -10.53 2.49
C VAL A 302 0.39 -11.38 1.91
N GLY A 303 1.65 -11.00 2.13
CA GLY A 303 2.81 -11.73 1.62
C GLY A 303 2.86 -13.17 2.13
N ILE A 304 2.63 -13.36 3.43
CA ILE A 304 2.57 -14.70 4.05
C ILE A 304 1.39 -15.53 3.51
N LEU A 305 0.20 -14.92 3.40
CA LEU A 305 -0.98 -15.64 2.89
C LEU A 305 -0.77 -16.10 1.45
N ARG A 306 -0.14 -15.26 0.62
CA ARG A 306 0.18 -15.57 -0.78
C ARG A 306 1.25 -16.66 -0.89
N ALA A 307 2.34 -16.54 -0.12
CA ALA A 307 3.44 -17.50 -0.11
C ALA A 307 2.98 -18.94 0.20
N PHE A 308 2.09 -19.10 1.20
CA PHE A 308 1.65 -20.41 1.67
C PHE A 308 0.26 -20.83 1.18
N ARG A 309 -0.32 -20.07 0.23
CA ARG A 309 -1.65 -20.34 -0.36
C ARG A 309 -2.73 -20.58 0.71
N ILE A 310 -2.72 -19.76 1.76
CA ILE A 310 -3.59 -19.92 2.92
C ILE A 310 -5.01 -19.45 2.54
N PRO A 311 -6.06 -20.27 2.70
CA PRO A 311 -7.42 -19.86 2.44
C PRO A 311 -7.84 -18.68 3.31
N MET A 312 -8.64 -17.77 2.76
CA MET A 312 -9.07 -16.57 3.47
C MET A 312 -9.83 -16.88 4.76
N SER A 313 -9.54 -16.11 5.80
CA SER A 313 -10.20 -16.12 7.10
C SER A 313 -10.50 -14.70 7.55
N LYS A 314 -11.62 -14.50 8.23
CA LYS A 314 -11.98 -13.20 8.81
C LYS A 314 -10.98 -12.76 9.89
N GLY A 315 -10.24 -13.70 10.48
CA GLY A 315 -9.20 -13.42 11.47
C GLY A 315 -7.99 -12.65 10.92
N PHE A 316 -7.75 -12.65 9.62
CA PHE A 316 -6.56 -12.01 9.04
C PHE A 316 -6.64 -10.48 9.05
N ALA A 317 -7.83 -9.91 8.83
CA ALA A 317 -8.05 -8.47 9.02
C ALA A 317 -7.75 -8.04 10.47
N GLN A 318 -8.14 -8.87 11.45
CA GLN A 318 -7.82 -8.63 12.85
C GLN A 318 -6.30 -8.72 13.12
N ALA A 319 -5.56 -9.57 12.42
CA ALA A 319 -4.11 -9.66 12.57
C ALA A 319 -3.43 -8.34 12.17
N SER A 320 -3.76 -7.78 11.01
CA SER A 320 -3.24 -6.47 10.58
C SER A 320 -3.59 -5.35 11.57
N ARG A 321 -4.83 -5.35 12.10
CA ARG A 321 -5.23 -4.42 13.18
C ARG A 321 -4.35 -4.55 14.42
N LYS A 322 -4.12 -5.77 14.92
CA LYS A 322 -3.30 -6.00 16.13
C LYS A 322 -1.84 -5.54 15.96
N MET A 323 -1.38 -5.45 14.71
CA MET A 323 -0.06 -4.94 14.35
C MET A 323 -0.04 -3.42 14.07
N GLY A 324 -1.20 -2.75 14.09
CA GLY A 324 -1.34 -1.30 14.00
C GLY A 324 -1.93 -0.75 12.70
N GLN A 325 -2.33 -1.61 11.74
CA GLN A 325 -2.88 -1.17 10.45
C GLN A 325 -4.23 -1.85 10.17
N GLU A 326 -5.32 -1.19 10.54
CA GLU A 326 -6.69 -1.66 10.31
C GLU A 326 -7.27 -1.00 9.05
N LEU A 327 -7.45 -1.78 7.97
CA LEU A 327 -7.99 -1.27 6.70
C LEU A 327 -9.33 -0.53 6.91
N TYR A 328 -9.56 0.54 6.14
CA TYR A 328 -10.69 1.50 6.30
C TYR A 328 -10.71 2.32 7.60
N LEU A 329 -9.76 2.11 8.51
CA LEU A 329 -9.68 2.80 9.80
C LEU A 329 -8.27 3.38 10.04
N PRO A 330 -7.83 4.37 9.23
CA PRO A 330 -6.67 5.18 9.62
C PRO A 330 -6.93 5.82 11.00
N PRO A 331 -5.87 5.94 11.85
CA PRO A 331 -6.01 6.40 13.22
C PRO A 331 -6.35 7.90 13.31
N ASP A 332 -5.86 8.70 12.37
CA ASP A 332 -6.10 10.14 12.27
C ASP A 332 -5.98 10.60 10.80
N VAL A 333 -6.11 11.92 10.57
CA VAL A 333 -6.10 12.54 9.24
C VAL A 333 -4.72 12.46 8.56
N ALA A 334 -3.64 12.26 9.32
CA ALA A 334 -2.31 12.04 8.76
C ALA A 334 -2.10 10.58 8.30
N GLY A 335 -3.09 9.70 8.52
CA GLY A 335 -3.06 8.31 8.09
C GLY A 335 -2.27 7.41 9.04
N TRP A 336 -1.61 6.39 8.49
CA TRP A 336 -0.77 5.47 9.28
C TRP A 336 0.68 5.95 9.33
N ARG A 337 1.26 5.92 10.54
CA ARG A 337 2.70 6.14 10.70
C ARG A 337 3.49 4.97 10.12
N GLY A 338 4.53 5.27 9.34
CA GLY A 338 5.36 4.30 8.65
C GLY A 338 6.63 3.86 9.39
N GLY A 339 7.53 3.18 8.66
CA GLY A 339 8.89 2.85 9.09
C GLY A 339 8.96 1.93 10.33
N ALA A 340 9.94 2.22 11.19
CA ALA A 340 10.21 1.41 12.40
C ALA A 340 9.06 1.32 13.41
N THR A 341 8.04 2.19 13.30
CA THR A 341 6.85 2.12 14.17
C THR A 341 6.08 0.79 14.01
N TRP A 342 6.27 0.09 12.89
CA TRP A 342 5.70 -1.23 12.65
C TRP A 342 6.37 -2.37 13.42
N LEU A 343 7.52 -2.12 14.05
CA LEU A 343 8.32 -3.08 14.80
C LEU A 343 8.38 -2.76 16.31
N MET A 344 7.40 -2.02 16.83
CA MET A 344 7.24 -1.87 18.28
C MET A 344 6.97 -3.23 18.95
N THR A 345 7.27 -3.36 20.25
CA THR A 345 7.16 -4.62 21.01
C THR A 345 5.80 -5.31 20.84
N THR A 346 4.70 -4.55 20.87
CA THR A 346 3.34 -5.07 20.69
C THR A 346 3.10 -5.58 19.27
N SER A 347 3.58 -4.84 18.26
CA SER A 347 3.47 -5.23 16.84
C SER A 347 4.32 -6.46 16.52
N LEU A 348 5.53 -6.57 17.08
CA LEU A 348 6.38 -7.76 16.92
C LEU A 348 5.75 -9.01 17.54
N LEU A 349 5.18 -8.91 18.74
CA LEU A 349 4.44 -10.02 19.34
C LEU A 349 3.24 -10.42 18.48
N ALA A 350 2.49 -9.45 17.95
CA ALA A 350 1.36 -9.73 17.07
C ALA A 350 1.80 -10.43 15.77
N ARG A 351 2.94 -10.03 15.18
CA ARG A 351 3.54 -10.71 14.02
C ARG A 351 3.95 -12.14 14.34
N TYR A 352 4.61 -12.36 15.48
CA TYR A 352 4.96 -13.70 15.96
C TYR A 352 3.73 -14.61 16.09
N LEU A 353 2.68 -14.12 16.76
CA LEU A 353 1.44 -14.88 16.95
C LEU A 353 0.73 -15.16 15.61
N PHE A 354 0.79 -14.23 14.66
CA PHE A 354 0.27 -14.45 13.32
C PHE A 354 1.07 -15.53 12.57
N ALA A 355 2.40 -15.43 12.55
CA ALA A 355 3.27 -16.42 11.92
C ALA A 355 3.08 -17.83 12.52
N GLU A 356 2.97 -17.93 13.85
CA GLU A 356 2.65 -19.19 14.53
C GLU A 356 1.29 -19.75 14.09
N SER A 357 0.27 -18.88 14.01
CA SER A 357 -1.08 -19.29 13.59
C SER A 357 -1.11 -19.78 12.14
N VAL A 358 -0.32 -19.17 11.25
CA VAL A 358 -0.19 -19.57 9.85
C VAL A 358 0.58 -20.87 9.73
N ALA A 359 1.73 -21.00 10.40
CA ALA A 359 2.54 -22.23 10.39
C ALA A 359 1.72 -23.47 10.77
N LYS A 360 0.84 -23.35 11.77
CA LYS A 360 -0.11 -24.41 12.18
C LYS A 360 -1.11 -24.76 11.06
N ARG A 361 -1.49 -23.80 10.22
CA ARG A 361 -2.44 -23.95 9.09
C ARG A 361 -1.80 -24.41 7.78
N ILE A 362 -0.47 -24.36 7.66
CA ILE A 362 0.23 -24.82 6.45
C ILE A 362 -0.15 -26.28 6.19
N ASN A 363 -0.68 -26.52 4.99
CA ASN A 363 -1.18 -27.82 4.56
C ASN A 363 -0.01 -28.79 4.37
N ASN A 364 -0.10 -30.01 4.92
CA ASN A 364 0.92 -31.03 4.70
C ASN A 364 1.05 -31.42 3.21
N ALA A 365 -0.02 -31.27 2.42
CA ALA A 365 0.05 -31.46 0.97
C ALA A 365 0.90 -30.39 0.27
N LEU A 366 0.91 -29.14 0.77
CA LEU A 366 1.82 -28.10 0.26
C LEU A 366 3.27 -28.49 0.55
N LEU A 367 3.56 -28.93 1.78
CA LEU A 367 4.90 -29.37 2.20
C LEU A 367 5.38 -30.63 1.46
N GLY A 368 4.47 -31.44 0.93
CA GLY A 368 4.80 -32.60 0.09
C GLY A 368 4.95 -32.26 -1.40
N GLY A 369 4.68 -31.03 -1.81
CA GLY A 369 4.80 -30.57 -3.19
C GLY A 369 6.26 -30.32 -3.61
N ASN A 370 6.48 -30.15 -4.92
CA ASN A 370 7.83 -29.95 -5.48
C ASN A 370 8.56 -28.74 -4.87
N ASP A 371 7.83 -27.67 -4.52
CA ASP A 371 8.40 -26.46 -3.94
C ASP A 371 9.15 -26.75 -2.63
N TYR A 372 8.72 -27.74 -1.85
CA TYR A 372 9.31 -28.13 -0.57
C TYR A 372 9.91 -29.54 -0.58
N LYS A 373 9.99 -30.15 -1.77
CA LYS A 373 10.62 -31.44 -1.95
C LYS A 373 12.14 -31.26 -1.84
N LEU A 374 12.73 -32.10 -1.03
CA LEU A 374 14.13 -32.05 -0.67
C LEU A 374 14.90 -33.02 -1.57
N ASP A 375 15.95 -32.54 -2.22
CA ASP A 375 16.90 -33.41 -2.90
C ASP A 375 17.65 -34.27 -1.86
N ALA A 376 17.95 -35.52 -2.20
CA ALA A 376 18.63 -36.45 -1.31
C ALA A 376 20.07 -36.01 -1.01
N GLU A 377 20.68 -35.22 -1.90
CA GLU A 377 22.04 -34.70 -1.77
C GLU A 377 22.09 -33.27 -1.18
N ALA A 378 20.94 -32.62 -0.99
CA ALA A 378 20.88 -31.24 -0.49
C ALA A 378 21.22 -31.16 1.00
N THR A 379 22.02 -30.16 1.37
CA THR A 379 22.38 -29.86 2.75
C THR A 379 21.24 -29.18 3.51
N ALA A 380 21.35 -29.12 4.84
CA ALA A 380 20.38 -28.38 5.65
C ALA A 380 20.32 -26.88 5.27
N GLU A 381 21.45 -26.30 4.86
CA GLU A 381 21.55 -24.92 4.41
C GLU A 381 20.80 -24.72 3.07
N ASP A 382 20.96 -25.64 2.11
CA ASP A 382 20.20 -25.61 0.85
C ASP A 382 18.69 -25.60 1.10
N TRP A 383 18.24 -26.40 2.09
CA TRP A 383 16.83 -26.46 2.46
C TRP A 383 16.34 -25.14 3.04
N VAL A 384 17.14 -24.51 3.91
CA VAL A 384 16.82 -23.21 4.50
C VAL A 384 16.69 -22.15 3.42
N HIS A 385 17.62 -22.08 2.47
CA HIS A 385 17.54 -21.13 1.35
C HIS A 385 16.33 -21.39 0.46
N GLN A 386 16.06 -22.65 0.12
CA GLN A 386 14.88 -23.01 -0.67
C GLN A 386 13.58 -22.59 0.03
N PHE A 387 13.44 -22.88 1.33
CA PHE A 387 12.25 -22.57 2.11
C PHE A 387 12.08 -21.06 2.32
N ALA A 388 13.19 -20.35 2.56
CA ALA A 388 13.19 -18.91 2.68
C ALA A 388 12.72 -18.24 1.39
N GLN A 389 13.26 -18.64 0.23
CA GLN A 389 12.81 -18.12 -1.06
C GLN A 389 11.33 -18.44 -1.32
N ASN A 390 10.85 -19.63 -0.97
CA ASN A 390 9.43 -19.97 -1.10
C ASN A 390 8.54 -19.11 -0.19
N ALA A 391 9.05 -18.70 0.98
CA ALA A 391 8.40 -17.74 1.87
C ALA A 391 8.56 -16.27 1.41
N GLY A 392 9.24 -16.01 0.29
CA GLY A 392 9.48 -14.68 -0.28
C GLY A 392 10.67 -13.94 0.36
N VAL A 393 11.54 -14.68 1.06
CA VAL A 393 12.78 -14.17 1.68
C VAL A 393 13.96 -14.72 0.89
N TRP A 394 14.41 -13.94 -0.10
CA TRP A 394 15.42 -14.40 -1.06
C TRP A 394 16.84 -14.41 -0.53
N TYR A 395 17.16 -13.46 0.33
CA TYR A 395 18.50 -13.27 0.88
C TYR A 395 18.40 -13.26 2.40
N LEU A 396 19.06 -14.23 3.04
CA LEU A 396 19.19 -14.31 4.49
C LEU A 396 20.54 -13.72 4.90
N GLY A 397 20.58 -13.00 6.01
CA GLY A 397 21.84 -12.65 6.65
C GLY A 397 22.55 -13.90 7.17
N GLU A 398 23.88 -13.86 7.23
CA GLU A 398 24.72 -14.98 7.63
C GLU A 398 24.31 -15.57 8.99
N GLN A 399 24.04 -14.71 9.98
CA GLN A 399 23.59 -15.14 11.31
C GLN A 399 22.22 -15.82 11.27
N THR A 400 21.28 -15.27 10.50
CA THR A 400 19.94 -15.87 10.34
C THR A 400 20.06 -17.24 9.69
N ALA A 401 20.84 -17.35 8.60
CA ALA A 401 21.06 -18.61 7.90
C ALA A 401 21.66 -19.67 8.85
N GLN A 402 22.71 -19.35 9.59
CA GLN A 402 23.34 -20.27 10.55
C GLN A 402 22.37 -20.80 11.61
N VAL A 403 21.54 -19.92 12.20
CA VAL A 403 20.55 -20.32 13.22
C VAL A 403 19.47 -21.23 12.63
N LEU A 404 18.97 -20.89 11.44
CA LEU A 404 17.94 -21.68 10.76
C LEU A 404 18.46 -23.04 10.28
N THR A 405 19.71 -23.09 9.79
CA THR A 405 20.38 -24.33 9.36
C THR A 405 20.53 -25.29 10.54
N LYS A 406 21.02 -24.78 11.67
CA LYS A 406 21.10 -25.58 12.91
C LYS A 406 19.74 -26.11 13.35
N TYR A 407 18.70 -25.27 13.30
CA TYR A 407 17.35 -25.72 13.60
C TYR A 407 16.88 -26.85 12.67
N ALA A 408 17.17 -26.76 11.36
CA ALA A 408 16.81 -27.78 10.40
C ALA A 408 17.51 -29.12 10.70
N GLU A 409 18.82 -29.09 10.98
CA GLU A 409 19.62 -30.24 11.40
C GLU A 409 19.03 -30.94 12.62
N ASP A 410 18.71 -30.15 13.66
CA ASP A 410 18.23 -30.66 14.95
C ASP A 410 16.81 -31.24 14.87
N THR A 411 15.97 -30.80 13.92
CA THR A 411 14.52 -31.09 13.98
C THR A 411 13.97 -31.96 12.86
N PHE A 412 14.44 -31.84 11.62
CA PHE A 412 13.84 -32.59 10.51
C PHE A 412 14.78 -33.16 9.45
N VAL A 413 16.08 -32.81 9.45
CA VAL A 413 17.06 -33.47 8.58
C VAL A 413 17.16 -34.95 8.89
N HIS A 414 17.29 -35.29 10.18
CA HIS A 414 17.46 -36.66 10.66
C HIS A 414 16.18 -37.30 11.23
N SER A 415 15.03 -36.66 11.07
CA SER A 415 13.75 -37.13 11.64
C SER A 415 12.87 -37.83 10.61
N ALA A 416 12.14 -38.86 11.05
CA ALA A 416 11.09 -39.50 10.27
C ALA A 416 9.79 -38.65 10.23
N GLN A 417 9.60 -37.73 11.18
CA GLN A 417 8.42 -36.86 11.28
C GLN A 417 8.76 -35.42 10.86
N LYS A 418 9.13 -35.24 9.59
CA LYS A 418 9.69 -33.97 9.08
C LYS A 418 8.72 -32.78 9.13
N ALA A 419 7.42 -33.01 9.02
CA ALA A 419 6.43 -31.95 8.84
C ALA A 419 6.38 -30.92 10.00
N ALA A 420 6.55 -31.37 11.25
CA ALA A 420 6.54 -30.46 12.40
C ALA A 420 7.76 -29.53 12.41
N GLY A 421 8.95 -30.08 12.14
CA GLY A 421 10.18 -29.29 12.00
C GLY A 421 10.11 -28.34 10.81
N MET A 422 9.60 -28.78 9.66
CA MET A 422 9.39 -27.90 8.49
C MET A 422 8.46 -26.71 8.81
N LYS A 423 7.36 -26.93 9.52
CA LYS A 423 6.46 -25.86 9.96
C LYS A 423 7.13 -24.90 10.94
N GLY A 424 7.93 -25.42 11.86
CA GLY A 424 8.71 -24.61 12.78
C GLY A 424 9.77 -23.77 12.06
N LEU A 425 10.46 -24.33 11.07
CA LEU A 425 11.41 -23.59 10.24
C LEU A 425 10.70 -22.44 9.49
N LEU A 426 9.55 -22.71 8.87
CA LEU A 426 8.78 -21.68 8.17
C LEU A 426 8.28 -20.59 9.13
N GLN A 427 7.89 -20.95 10.36
CA GLN A 427 7.57 -19.97 11.40
C GLN A 427 8.78 -19.07 11.71
N LEU A 428 9.97 -19.67 11.91
CA LEU A 428 11.21 -18.93 12.20
C LEU A 428 11.61 -18.00 11.04
N ILE A 429 11.47 -18.46 9.79
CA ILE A 429 11.67 -17.63 8.59
C ILE A 429 10.70 -16.44 8.61
N MET A 430 9.40 -16.66 8.83
CA MET A 430 8.39 -15.58 8.82
C MET A 430 8.63 -14.50 9.89
N ILE A 431 9.36 -14.81 10.97
CA ILE A 431 9.69 -13.85 12.03
C ILE A 431 11.14 -13.35 11.95
N SER A 432 11.92 -13.77 10.95
CA SER A 432 13.30 -13.30 10.79
C SER A 432 13.33 -11.80 10.49
N PRO A 433 14.45 -11.11 10.77
CA PRO A 433 14.63 -9.70 10.40
C PRO A 433 14.31 -9.45 8.92
N GLU A 434 14.83 -10.29 8.02
CA GLU A 434 14.69 -10.18 6.58
C GLU A 434 13.23 -10.35 6.13
N ALA A 435 12.46 -11.21 6.80
CA ALA A 435 11.03 -11.34 6.52
C ALA A 435 10.22 -10.08 6.88
N GLN A 436 10.73 -9.24 7.80
CA GLN A 436 10.09 -7.97 8.15
C GLN A 436 10.39 -6.85 7.15
N MET A 437 11.42 -7.02 6.33
CA MET A 437 11.89 -6.00 5.39
C MET A 437 11.39 -6.29 3.97
N LYS A 438 11.39 -5.26 3.13
CA LYS A 438 11.17 -5.33 1.68
C LYS A 438 12.17 -4.44 0.96
#